data_AF-A0A401IWK2-F1
#
_entry.id   AF-A0A401IWK2-F1
#
_cell.length_a   1.000
_cell.length_b   1.000
_cell.length_c   1.000
_cell.angle_alpha   90.00
_cell.angle_beta   90.00
_cell.angle_gamma   90.00
#
_symmetry.space_group_name_H-M   'P 1'
#
loop_
_entity.id
_entity.type
_entity.pdbx_description
1 polymer ?
#
loop_
_entity_poly.entity_id
_entity_poly.type
_entity_poly.pdbx_seq_one_letter_code
_entity_poly.pdbx_strand_id
1 'polypeptide(L)'
;MAIHRKNAVLLKELLNAPQKLPEVMKTVNKTLLKHFDEIVNSFKTSYSNGPVEGTNNKIKVIKKTAYGFRNFANFRLRILLALKTSFLSMNMRREIKKATHPIQEQAA
;
A
#
# COMPACT_ATOMS: atom_id res chain seq x y z
N MET A 1 -8.43 8.53 -21.64
CA MET A 1 -7.04 9.04 -21.52
C MET A 1 -6.11 7.86 -21.23
N ALA A 2 -4.87 7.85 -21.75
CA ALA A 2 -3.96 6.70 -21.94
C ALA A 2 -4.04 5.50 -20.96
N ILE A 3 -4.18 5.78 -19.66
CA ILE A 3 -4.33 4.77 -18.59
C ILE A 3 -5.59 3.90 -18.76
N HIS A 4 -6.75 4.49 -19.10
CA HIS A 4 -8.01 3.75 -19.31
C HIS A 4 -7.95 2.81 -20.52
N ARG A 5 -7.12 3.14 -21.52
CA ARG A 5 -6.89 2.31 -22.71
C ARG A 5 -5.69 1.38 -22.55
N LYS A 6 -5.05 1.37 -21.36
CA LYS A 6 -3.86 0.57 -21.06
C LYS A 6 -2.72 0.75 -22.09
N ASN A 7 -2.64 1.93 -22.69
CA ASN A 7 -1.71 2.20 -23.80
C ASN A 7 -0.39 2.75 -23.24
N ALA A 8 0.58 1.85 -23.05
CA ALA A 8 1.90 2.16 -22.52
C ALA A 8 2.74 3.05 -23.46
N VAL A 9 2.58 2.88 -24.77
CA VAL A 9 3.33 3.65 -25.78
C VAL A 9 2.94 5.12 -25.71
N LEU A 10 1.63 5.39 -25.74
CA LEU A 10 1.09 6.75 -25.62
C LEU A 10 1.47 7.40 -24.28
N LEU A 11 1.51 6.63 -23.19
CA LEU A 11 1.96 7.15 -21.89
C LEU A 11 3.42 7.60 -21.95
N LYS A 12 4.31 6.80 -22.56
CA LYS A 12 5.74 7.12 -22.67
C LYS A 12 5.99 8.34 -23.54
N GLU A 13 5.25 8.48 -24.63
CA GLU A 13 5.31 9.66 -25.50
C GLU A 13 4.89 10.93 -24.77
N LEU A 14 3.79 10.89 -24.00
CA LEU A 14 3.31 12.04 -23.24
C LEU A 14 4.28 12.48 -22.13
N LEU A 15 4.96 11.53 -21.47
CA LEU A 15 5.91 11.83 -20.40
C LEU A 15 7.23 12.42 -20.94
N ASN A 16 7.67 11.98 -22.11
CA ASN A 16 8.92 12.46 -22.75
C ASN A 16 8.72 13.68 -23.66
N ALA A 17 7.48 14.06 -23.96
CA ALA A 17 7.19 15.18 -24.82
C ALA A 17 7.82 16.48 -24.27
N PRO A 18 8.49 17.28 -25.12
CA PRO A 18 9.08 18.56 -24.74
C PRO A 18 7.98 19.60 -24.52
N GLN A 19 7.28 19.49 -23.40
CA GLN A 19 6.21 20.40 -23.01
C GLN A 19 6.71 21.31 -21.88
N LYS A 20 6.36 22.59 -21.94
CA LYS A 20 6.67 23.56 -20.87
C LYS A 20 5.75 23.28 -19.67
N LEU A 21 6.08 22.25 -18.89
CA LEU A 21 5.32 21.86 -17.71
C LEU A 21 5.50 22.91 -16.59
N PRO A 22 4.44 23.29 -15.86
CA PRO A 22 4.54 24.02 -14.60
C PRO A 22 5.46 23.27 -13.63
N GLU A 23 6.14 24.02 -12.76
CA GLU A 23 7.18 23.46 -11.87
C GLU A 23 6.69 22.29 -11.01
N VAL A 24 5.45 22.39 -10.50
CA VAL A 24 4.78 21.33 -9.74
C VAL A 24 4.62 20.04 -10.56
N MET A 25 4.34 20.17 -11.86
CA MET A 25 4.14 19.01 -12.75
C MET A 25 5.46 18.39 -13.21
N LYS A 26 6.58 19.11 -13.16
CA LYS A 26 7.90 18.53 -13.48
C LYS A 26 8.27 17.43 -12.48
N THR A 27 8.01 17.65 -11.20
CA THR A 27 8.24 16.64 -10.15
C THR A 27 7.37 15.41 -10.36
N VAL A 28 6.08 15.61 -10.67
CA VAL A 28 5.15 14.52 -10.98
C VAL A 28 5.64 13.72 -12.19
N ASN A 29 6.05 14.39 -13.27
CA ASN A 29 6.55 13.71 -14.47
C ASN A 29 7.82 12.88 -14.16
N LYS A 30 8.77 13.42 -13.39
CA LYS A 30 9.94 12.66 -12.92
C LYS A 30 9.54 11.41 -12.14
N THR A 31 8.57 11.50 -11.24
CA THR A 31 8.07 10.35 -10.47
C THR A 31 7.40 9.32 -11.38
N LEU A 32 6.61 9.75 -12.35
CA LEU A 32 5.95 8.86 -13.32
C LEU A 32 6.95 8.15 -14.22
N LEU A 33 8.00 8.83 -14.68
CA LEU A 33 9.09 8.22 -15.43
C LEU A 33 9.89 7.23 -14.58
N LYS A 34 10.16 7.57 -13.30
CA LYS A 34 10.87 6.70 -12.37
C LYS A 34 10.14 5.37 -12.13
N HIS A 35 8.80 5.41 -12.09
CA HIS A 35 7.96 4.23 -11.80
C HIS A 35 7.17 3.74 -13.03
N PHE A 36 7.69 4.01 -14.23
CA PHE A 36 6.98 3.72 -15.47
C PHE A 36 6.69 2.23 -15.64
N ASP A 37 7.67 1.36 -15.34
CA ASP A 37 7.53 -0.07 -15.52
C ASP A 37 6.48 -0.67 -14.58
N GLU A 38 6.41 -0.20 -13.33
CA GLU A 38 5.39 -0.59 -12.35
C GLU A 38 4.00 -0.14 -12.80
N ILE A 39 3.88 1.07 -13.35
CA ILE A 39 2.62 1.59 -13.90
C ILE A 39 2.18 0.73 -15.09
N VAL A 40 3.07 0.40 -16.02
CA VAL A 40 2.75 -0.48 -17.16
C VAL A 40 2.36 -1.88 -16.70
N ASN A 41 3.04 -2.42 -15.69
CA ASN A 41 2.69 -3.71 -15.11
C ASN A 41 1.28 -3.68 -14.49
N SER A 42 0.90 -2.57 -13.85
CA SER A 42 -0.46 -2.41 -13.30
C SER A 42 -1.56 -2.52 -14.37
N PHE A 43 -1.26 -2.18 -15.63
CA PHE A 43 -2.23 -2.30 -16.72
C PHE A 43 -2.57 -3.76 -17.04
N LYS A 44 -1.63 -4.69 -16.83
CA LYS A 44 -1.85 -6.12 -17.08
C LYS A 44 -2.66 -6.78 -15.98
N THR A 45 -2.63 -6.21 -14.78
CA THR A 45 -3.22 -6.79 -13.58
C THR A 45 -4.68 -6.39 -13.41
N SER A 46 -5.50 -7.31 -12.85
CA SER A 46 -6.91 -7.07 -12.52
C SER A 46 -7.14 -6.64 -11.06
N TYR A 47 -6.07 -6.58 -10.27
CA TYR A 47 -6.14 -6.16 -8.87
C TYR A 47 -6.58 -4.70 -8.76
N SER A 48 -7.57 -4.47 -7.92
CA SER A 48 -8.00 -3.13 -7.55
C SER A 48 -7.28 -2.66 -6.29
N ASN A 49 -7.12 -1.34 -6.14
CA ASN A 49 -6.62 -0.74 -4.90
C ASN A 49 -7.65 -0.77 -3.77
N GLY A 50 -8.88 -1.24 -4.01
CA GLY A 50 -9.99 -1.21 -3.06
C GLY A 50 -9.68 -1.82 -1.68
N PRO A 51 -9.09 -3.03 -1.59
CA PRO A 51 -8.72 -3.61 -0.29
C PRO A 51 -7.66 -2.79 0.48
N VAL A 52 -6.70 -2.19 -0.24
CA VAL A 52 -5.64 -1.35 0.35
C VAL A 52 -6.24 -0.04 0.85
N GLU A 53 -7.08 0.60 0.04
CA GLU A 53 -7.81 1.83 0.39
C GLU A 53 -8.74 1.61 1.59
N GLY A 54 -9.49 0.50 1.60
CA GLY A 54 -10.36 0.13 2.72
C GLY A 54 -9.59 -0.07 4.01
N THR A 55 -8.43 -0.73 3.94
CA THR A 55 -7.53 -0.91 5.09
C THR A 55 -7.00 0.43 5.60
N ASN A 56 -6.50 1.29 4.70
CA ASN A 56 -6.00 2.62 5.04
C ASN A 56 -7.09 3.50 5.66
N ASN A 57 -8.31 3.45 5.13
CA ASN A 57 -9.44 4.17 5.69
C ASN A 57 -9.79 3.67 7.10
N LYS A 58 -9.82 2.35 7.32
CA LYS A 58 -10.05 1.78 8.66
C LYS A 58 -9.00 2.23 9.66
N ILE A 59 -7.71 2.26 9.28
CA ILE A 59 -6.62 2.76 10.12
C ILE A 59 -6.82 4.25 10.45
N LYS A 60 -7.18 5.07 9.46
CA LYS A 60 -7.50 6.50 9.67
C LYS A 60 -8.67 6.67 10.64
N VAL A 61 -9.74 5.89 10.49
CA VAL A 61 -10.89 5.89 11.41
C VAL A 61 -10.45 5.53 12.83
N ILE A 62 -9.65 4.48 13.01
CA ILE A 62 -9.13 4.08 14.33
C ILE A 62 -8.33 5.22 14.98
N LYS A 63 -7.47 5.89 14.22
CA LYS A 63 -6.71 7.04 14.72
C LYS A 63 -7.64 8.20 15.11
N LYS A 64 -8.65 8.48 14.29
CA LYS A 64 -9.61 9.57 14.50
C LYS A 64 -10.50 9.33 15.72
N THR A 65 -11.07 8.14 15.87
CA THR A 65 -11.98 7.81 16.98
C THR A 65 -11.27 7.70 18.33
N ALA A 66 -9.97 7.40 18.33
CA ALA A 66 -9.15 7.40 19.54
C ALA A 66 -8.63 8.81 19.92
N TYR A 67 -8.88 9.84 19.09
CA TYR A 67 -8.29 11.18 19.24
C TYR A 67 -6.76 11.18 19.25
N GLY A 68 -6.16 10.23 18.52
CA GLY A 68 -4.71 10.00 18.51
C GLY A 68 -4.25 8.97 19.55
N PHE A 69 -2.99 8.57 19.44
CA PHE A 69 -2.35 7.63 20.36
C PHE A 69 -1.05 8.24 20.84
N ARG A 70 -0.79 8.17 22.16
CA ARG A 70 0.48 8.61 22.75
C ARG A 70 1.63 7.65 22.43
N ASN A 71 1.33 6.37 22.21
CA ASN A 71 2.32 5.32 21.94
C ASN A 71 1.95 4.55 20.65
N PHE A 72 2.91 4.41 19.73
CA PHE A 72 2.75 3.65 18.50
C PHE A 72 2.47 2.16 18.74
N ALA A 73 3.05 1.56 19.78
CA ALA A 73 2.78 0.16 20.14
C ALA A 73 1.29 -0.07 20.41
N ASN A 74 0.64 0.85 21.13
CA ASN A 74 -0.79 0.79 21.41
C ASN A 74 -1.63 1.01 20.15
N PHE A 75 -1.20 1.93 19.26
CA PHE A 75 -1.85 2.12 17.97
C PHE A 75 -1.77 0.87 17.09
N ARG A 76 -0.57 0.27 16.99
CA ARG A 76 -0.33 -0.97 16.25
C ARG A 76 -1.17 -2.11 16.81
N LEU A 77 -1.23 -2.29 18.13
CA LEU A 77 -2.06 -3.31 18.76
C LEU A 77 -3.54 -3.11 18.42
N ARG A 78 -4.04 -1.87 18.49
CA ARG A 78 -5.43 -1.55 18.12
C ARG A 78 -5.72 -1.86 16.65
N ILE A 79 -4.81 -1.55 15.73
CA ILE A 79 -4.95 -1.90 14.31
C ILE A 79 -5.03 -3.41 14.14
N LEU A 80 -4.13 -4.17 14.77
CA LEU A 80 -4.09 -5.63 14.67
C LEU A 80 -5.37 -6.29 15.22
N LEU A 81 -5.91 -5.75 16.32
CA LEU A 81 -7.17 -6.21 16.89
C LEU A 81 -8.36 -5.89 15.97
N ALA A 82 -8.41 -4.68 15.40
CA ALA A 82 -9.51 -4.25 14.54
C ALA A 82 -9.50 -4.91 13.16
N LEU A 83 -8.33 -5.32 12.67
CA LEU A 83 -8.13 -5.95 11.38
C LEU A 83 -7.91 -7.47 11.50
N LYS A 84 -8.45 -8.13 12.54
CA LYS A 84 -8.17 -9.54 12.90
C LYS A 84 -8.32 -10.56 11.76
N THR A 85 -9.11 -10.28 10.71
CA THR A 85 -9.30 -11.11 9.51
C THR A 85 -8.61 -10.58 8.25
N SER A 86 -7.81 -9.52 8.35
CA SER A 86 -7.03 -8.98 7.23
C SER A 86 -5.81 -9.85 6.94
N PHE A 87 -5.33 -9.82 5.69
CA PHE A 87 -4.04 -10.43 5.32
C PHE A 87 -2.90 -10.04 6.29
N LEU A 88 -2.90 -8.79 6.77
CA LEU A 88 -1.93 -8.29 7.74
C LEU A 88 -1.97 -9.06 9.07
N SER A 89 -3.16 -9.30 9.63
CA SER A 89 -3.30 -10.04 10.89
C SER A 89 -3.07 -11.54 10.70
N MET A 90 -3.38 -12.09 9.53
CA MET A 90 -3.09 -13.48 9.19
C MET A 90 -1.58 -13.73 9.12
N ASN A 91 -0.82 -12.86 8.46
CA ASN A 91 0.64 -12.98 8.40
C ASN A 91 1.28 -12.80 9.78
N MET A 92 0.86 -11.78 10.55
CA MET A 92 1.33 -11.61 11.93
C MET A 92 1.02 -12.82 12.82
N ARG A 93 -0.17 -13.42 12.69
CA ARG A 93 -0.54 -14.65 13.42
C ARG A 93 0.32 -15.84 13.01
N ARG A 94 0.67 -15.99 11.72
CA ARG A 94 1.60 -17.03 11.26
C ARG A 94 2.99 -16.85 11.87
N GLU A 95 3.51 -15.63 11.89
CA GLU A 95 4.83 -15.35 12.46
C GLU A 95 4.87 -15.59 13.98
N ILE A 96 3.82 -15.21 14.72
CA ILE A 96 3.72 -15.52 16.17
C ILE A 96 3.69 -17.03 16.39
N LYS A 97 2.90 -17.79 15.62
CA LYS A 97 2.86 -19.26 15.72
C LYS A 97 4.22 -19.90 15.45
N LYS A 98 4.94 -19.45 14.42
CA LYS A 98 6.32 -19.92 14.13
C LYS A 98 7.28 -19.64 15.28
N ALA A 99 7.21 -18.46 15.89
CA ALA A 99 8.08 -18.09 17.01
C ALA A 99 7.74 -18.83 18.31
N THR A 100 6.50 -19.29 18.46
CA THR A 100 6.04 -20.02 19.67
C THR A 100 6.33 -21.53 19.56
N HIS A 101 6.39 -22.07 18.34
CA HIS A 101 6.66 -23.49 18.06
C HIS A 101 7.95 -24.02 18.73
N PRO A 102 9.11 -23.35 18.67
CA PRO A 102 10.32 -23.83 19.33
C PRO A 102 10.28 -23.69 20.86
N ILE A 103 9.48 -22.76 21.41
CA ILE A 103 9.33 -22.57 22.85
C ILE A 103 8.51 -23.71 23.47
N GLN A 104 7.54 -24.25 22.74
CA GLN A 104 6.71 -25.39 23.18
C GLN A 104 7.48 -26.72 23.11
N GLU A 105 8.41 -26.86 22.18
CA GLU A 105 9.23 -28.06 21.99
C GLU A 105 10.43 -28.14 22.97
N GLN A 106 10.83 -27.00 23.55
CA GLN A 106 11.83 -26.91 24.62
C GLN A 106 11.24 -26.97 26.03
N ALA A 107 9.92 -26.82 26.17
CA ALA A 107 9.19 -26.86 27.44
C ALA A 107 8.42 -28.18 27.66
N ALA A 108 8.59 -29.14 26.75
CA ALA A 108 8.10 -30.53 26.83
C ALA A 108 9.30 -31.47 27.06
#